data_AF-A0A418F4Y5-F1
#
_entry.id   AF-A0A418F4Y5-F1
#
_cell.length_a   1.000
_cell.length_b   1.000
_cell.length_c   1.000
_cell.angle_alpha   90.00
_cell.angle_beta   90.00
_cell.angle_gamma   90.00
#
_symmetry.space_group_name_H-M   'P 1'
#
loop_
_entity.id
_entity.type
_entity.pdbx_description
1 polymer ?
#
loop_
_entity_poly.entity_id
_entity_poly.type
_entity_poly.pdbx_seq_one_letter_code
_entity_poly.pdbx_strand_id
1 'polypeptide(L)'
;MDTPGTTVTPVTTDSPGTTYTPPSTSGGPQPVDPQCGGCTNCYFAVNNACFLGWSKAQCDSLDQYKWCGDGGSNPSPSPSNAPKPSITSSPKPSHTCRPKRTPSSNPSTTKQPTLSPTTSLKPTPTSSPNTPPSPPGKSGLTNILSKELFLRIFPEALPIYNYDNLVAIAEKYPEFANTGDSDVDRREVAAFLGQISLESGDLRYVEEINKSTMCQQSPEYPCAAGKQYFGRGPIQLSWNYNYKDFGEAVKLDLVASPELVATDFDLVWWSALWYLNDERWNGNIHKVVGLPGGFAKATHIINGGLECGVNPPNRDSEKSRIASFKKFCELLGVAPGDNLSCQTADFRPKAL
;
A
#
# COMPACT_ATOMS: atom_id res chain seq x y z
N MET A 1 25.37 -82.21 34.39
CA MET A 1 25.78 -82.87 33.13
C MET A 1 24.67 -82.67 32.12
N ASP A 2 25.10 -82.33 30.91
CA ASP A 2 24.42 -82.46 29.61
C ASP A 2 23.26 -81.53 29.23
N THR A 3 23.64 -80.53 28.43
CA THR A 3 22.90 -79.97 27.29
C THR A 3 22.43 -81.02 26.29
N PRO A 4 21.43 -80.68 25.45
CA PRO A 4 21.72 -80.69 24.01
C PRO A 4 21.05 -79.57 23.18
N GLY A 5 21.75 -79.12 22.12
CA GLY A 5 21.16 -78.52 20.90
C GLY A 5 20.49 -79.60 20.02
N THR A 6 19.90 -79.36 18.85
CA THR A 6 20.17 -78.39 17.79
C THR A 6 19.00 -78.44 16.76
N THR A 7 18.64 -77.29 16.16
CA THR A 7 18.17 -77.01 14.75
C THR A 7 17.17 -77.90 13.98
N VAL A 8 16.19 -77.29 13.29
CA VAL A 8 16.14 -76.93 11.83
C VAL A 8 14.68 -76.60 11.41
N THR A 9 14.48 -75.50 10.68
CA THR A 9 13.24 -75.02 9.98
C THR A 9 12.97 -75.74 8.64
N PRO A 10 11.73 -75.74 8.10
CA PRO A 10 11.39 -74.72 7.08
C PRO A 10 9.90 -74.28 7.06
N VAL A 11 9.68 -73.09 6.49
CA VAL A 11 8.37 -72.42 6.29
C VAL A 11 7.94 -72.56 4.83
N THR A 12 6.69 -72.93 4.59
CA THR A 12 5.95 -72.65 3.34
C THR A 12 4.48 -72.33 3.62
N THR A 13 3.99 -71.45 2.77
CA THR A 13 2.73 -70.68 2.69
C THR A 13 1.43 -71.49 2.61
N ASP A 14 0.34 -70.97 3.19
CA ASP A 14 -0.89 -70.68 2.43
C ASP A 14 -1.86 -69.74 3.21
N SER A 15 -2.60 -68.90 2.47
CA SER A 15 -3.58 -67.92 2.98
C SER A 15 -4.97 -68.52 3.18
N PRO A 16 -5.82 -67.91 4.02
CA PRO A 16 -7.22 -67.69 3.60
C PRO A 16 -7.73 -66.27 3.90
N GLY A 17 -8.56 -65.78 2.99
CA GLY A 17 -9.08 -64.41 2.94
C GLY A 17 -10.07 -64.04 4.06
N THR A 18 -9.99 -62.77 4.48
CA THR A 18 -10.92 -62.13 5.41
C THR A 18 -11.81 -61.14 4.67
N THR A 19 -13.11 -61.27 4.87
CA THR A 19 -14.18 -60.40 4.40
C THR A 19 -14.03 -58.97 4.92
N TYR A 20 -14.05 -58.00 4.00
CA TYR A 20 -14.01 -56.57 4.30
C TYR A 20 -15.42 -56.11 4.73
N THR A 21 -15.54 -55.55 5.93
CA THR A 21 -16.72 -54.79 6.36
C THR A 21 -16.30 -53.31 6.41
N PRO A 22 -16.84 -52.42 5.56
CA PRO A 22 -16.45 -51.01 5.59
C PRO A 22 -16.98 -50.32 6.86
N PRO A 23 -16.23 -49.38 7.47
CA PRO A 23 -16.74 -48.56 8.55
C PRO A 23 -17.81 -47.61 8.04
N SER A 24 -18.90 -47.47 8.80
CA SER A 24 -19.99 -46.54 8.56
C SER A 24 -19.48 -45.10 8.48
N THR A 25 -19.57 -44.48 7.32
CA THR A 25 -19.47 -43.03 7.13
C THR A 25 -20.79 -42.38 7.55
N SER A 26 -21.00 -42.17 8.85
CA SER A 26 -21.99 -41.22 9.34
C SER A 26 -21.38 -39.81 9.33
N GLY A 27 -21.26 -39.24 8.13
CA GLY A 27 -20.90 -37.84 7.91
C GLY A 27 -21.89 -37.24 6.93
N GLY A 28 -23.15 -37.07 7.35
CA GLY A 28 -24.07 -36.21 6.61
C GLY A 28 -23.49 -34.78 6.55
N PRO A 29 -23.76 -33.99 5.50
CA PRO A 29 -23.30 -32.61 5.43
C PRO A 29 -23.70 -31.88 6.71
N GLN A 30 -22.69 -31.31 7.40
CA GLN A 30 -22.93 -30.43 8.54
C GLN A 30 -23.90 -29.33 8.12
N PRO A 31 -24.82 -28.90 9.01
CA PRO A 31 -25.72 -27.80 8.70
C PRO A 31 -24.86 -26.56 8.37
N VAL A 32 -24.96 -26.07 7.14
CA VAL A 32 -24.39 -24.77 6.77
C VAL A 32 -25.08 -23.73 7.65
N ASP A 33 -24.29 -23.00 8.45
CA ASP A 33 -24.82 -21.90 9.23
C ASP A 33 -25.47 -20.91 8.25
N PRO A 34 -26.75 -20.53 8.44
CA PRO A 34 -27.50 -19.75 7.46
C PRO A 34 -26.91 -18.37 7.19
N GLN A 35 -26.01 -17.87 8.05
CA GLN A 35 -25.28 -16.62 7.82
C GLN A 35 -24.04 -16.81 6.92
N CYS A 36 -23.52 -18.02 6.77
CA CYS A 36 -22.30 -18.28 6.00
C CYS A 36 -22.56 -18.37 4.49
N GLY A 37 -23.81 -18.55 4.05
CA GLY A 37 -24.13 -18.79 2.65
C GLY A 37 -23.32 -19.96 2.07
N GLY A 38 -22.54 -19.71 1.02
CA GLY A 38 -21.60 -20.68 0.44
C GLY A 38 -20.15 -20.58 0.94
N CYS A 39 -19.88 -19.74 1.96
CA CYS A 39 -18.54 -19.55 2.46
C CYS A 39 -18.07 -20.73 3.31
N THR A 40 -16.86 -21.22 3.04
CA THR A 40 -16.22 -22.35 3.73
C THR A 40 -14.97 -21.92 4.52
N ASN A 41 -14.82 -20.62 4.79
CA ASN A 41 -13.70 -20.07 5.55
C ASN A 41 -14.16 -18.83 6.33
N CYS A 42 -13.38 -17.74 6.39
CA CYS A 42 -13.78 -16.56 7.13
C CYS A 42 -14.79 -15.71 6.35
N TYR A 43 -16.03 -15.67 6.81
CA TYR A 43 -17.14 -14.94 6.20
C TYR A 43 -17.26 -13.52 6.77
N PHE A 44 -17.51 -12.56 5.89
CA PHE A 44 -17.77 -11.17 6.26
C PHE A 44 -19.14 -10.75 5.74
N ALA A 45 -20.07 -10.50 6.67
CA ALA A 45 -21.48 -10.31 6.35
C ALA A 45 -21.75 -9.02 5.56
N VAL A 46 -20.95 -7.97 5.75
CA VAL A 46 -21.30 -6.65 5.20
C VAL A 46 -21.14 -6.53 3.70
N ASN A 47 -20.30 -7.36 3.07
CA ASN A 47 -20.17 -7.42 1.62
C ASN A 47 -20.38 -8.83 1.06
N ASN A 48 -20.90 -9.75 1.87
CA ASN A 48 -21.09 -11.15 1.49
C ASN A 48 -19.81 -11.83 0.97
N ALA A 49 -18.64 -11.47 1.51
CA ALA A 49 -17.35 -11.99 1.07
C ALA A 49 -16.92 -13.20 1.89
N CYS A 50 -16.22 -14.12 1.21
CA CYS A 50 -15.58 -15.28 1.83
C CYS A 50 -14.07 -15.19 1.63
N PHE A 51 -13.35 -15.00 2.73
CA PHE A 51 -11.90 -14.85 2.75
C PHE A 51 -11.29 -16.24 2.89
N LEU A 52 -10.89 -16.84 1.79
CA LEU A 52 -10.28 -18.16 1.77
C LEU A 52 -8.82 -18.09 2.26
N GLY A 53 -8.38 -19.10 3.01
CA GLY A 53 -6.99 -19.24 3.46
C GLY A 53 -6.67 -18.57 4.80
N TRP A 54 -7.64 -17.90 5.43
CA TRP A 54 -7.49 -17.41 6.80
C TRP A 54 -7.54 -18.57 7.80
N SER A 55 -6.79 -18.45 8.88
CA SER A 55 -6.94 -19.30 10.07
C SER A 55 -8.20 -18.93 10.83
N LYS A 56 -8.73 -19.88 11.61
CA LYS A 56 -9.83 -19.59 12.53
C LYS A 56 -9.46 -18.48 13.51
N ALA A 57 -8.23 -18.48 14.02
CA ALA A 57 -7.75 -17.44 14.92
C ALA A 57 -7.74 -16.04 14.27
N GLN A 58 -7.30 -15.94 13.01
CA GLN A 58 -7.37 -14.66 12.27
C GLN A 58 -8.83 -14.22 12.10
N CYS A 59 -9.73 -15.15 11.79
CA CYS A 59 -11.14 -14.84 11.63
C CYS A 59 -11.80 -14.38 12.95
N ASP A 60 -11.54 -15.10 14.03
CA ASP A 60 -12.09 -14.79 15.35
C ASP A 60 -11.47 -13.53 15.99
N SER A 61 -10.34 -13.04 15.47
CA SER A 61 -9.67 -11.84 16.00
C SER A 61 -10.41 -10.53 15.71
N LEU A 62 -11.45 -10.58 14.87
CA LEU A 62 -12.23 -9.43 14.43
C LEU A 62 -13.72 -9.75 14.58
N ASP A 63 -14.41 -9.06 15.49
CA ASP A 63 -15.82 -9.30 15.84
C ASP A 63 -16.80 -9.25 14.66
N GLN A 64 -16.41 -8.59 13.58
CA GLN A 64 -17.22 -8.43 12.37
C GLN A 64 -17.14 -9.63 11.40
N TYR A 65 -16.22 -10.57 11.65
CA TYR A 65 -16.04 -11.76 10.83
C TYR A 65 -16.58 -13.00 11.54
N LYS A 66 -16.98 -13.98 10.72
CA LYS A 66 -17.52 -15.25 11.19
C LYS A 66 -16.77 -16.40 10.57
N TRP A 67 -16.24 -17.29 11.39
CA TRP A 67 -15.65 -18.52 10.87
C TRP A 67 -16.74 -19.47 10.35
N CYS A 68 -16.63 -19.83 9.07
CA CYS A 68 -17.55 -20.73 8.36
C CYS A 68 -16.83 -21.97 7.78
N GLY A 69 -15.58 -22.23 8.18
CA GLY A 69 -14.83 -23.41 7.74
C GLY A 69 -14.99 -24.63 8.65
N ASP A 70 -14.71 -25.81 8.10
CA ASP A 70 -14.80 -27.08 8.84
C ASP A 70 -13.80 -27.13 10.01
N GLY A 71 -14.33 -27.06 11.23
CA GLY A 71 -13.70 -27.45 12.49
C GLY A 71 -12.23 -27.07 12.70
N GLY A 72 -11.93 -25.82 13.07
CA GLY A 72 -10.76 -25.41 13.88
C GLY A 72 -9.34 -25.63 13.34
N SER A 73 -9.13 -26.45 12.31
CA SER A 73 -7.82 -26.68 11.72
C SER A 73 -7.53 -25.65 10.64
N ASN A 74 -6.39 -24.97 10.77
CA ASN A 74 -5.88 -24.07 9.75
C ASN A 74 -5.81 -24.80 8.39
N PRO A 75 -6.23 -24.15 7.30
CA PRO A 75 -6.12 -24.75 5.98
C PRO A 75 -4.64 -25.05 5.67
N SER A 76 -4.37 -26.30 5.30
CA SER A 76 -3.06 -26.72 4.80
C SER A 76 -2.83 -26.06 3.43
N PRO A 77 -1.63 -25.50 3.14
CA PRO A 77 -1.39 -24.81 1.88
C PRO A 77 -1.42 -25.82 0.72
N SER A 78 -2.46 -25.77 -0.10
CA SER A 78 -2.48 -26.49 -1.38
C SER A 78 -1.65 -25.72 -2.42
N PRO A 79 -0.86 -26.42 -3.26
CA PRO A 79 0.07 -25.79 -4.18
C PRO A 79 -0.62 -25.50 -5.53
N SER A 80 -0.50 -24.28 -6.07
CA SER A 80 -0.43 -24.15 -7.53
C SER A 80 0.05 -22.79 -8.05
N ASN A 81 0.90 -22.94 -9.09
CA ASN A 81 1.19 -22.03 -10.20
C ASN A 81 2.28 -20.98 -10.01
N ALA A 82 3.53 -21.46 -9.98
CA ALA A 82 4.70 -20.68 -10.36
C ALA A 82 4.84 -20.61 -11.90
N PRO A 83 5.02 -19.42 -12.52
CA PRO A 83 5.48 -19.31 -13.89
C PRO A 83 7.01 -19.52 -13.97
N LYS A 84 7.44 -20.42 -14.87
CA LYS A 84 8.85 -20.68 -15.19
C LYS A 84 9.42 -19.55 -16.08
N PRO A 85 10.71 -19.16 -15.95
CA PRO A 85 11.26 -17.97 -16.58
C PRO A 85 11.65 -18.19 -18.06
N SER A 86 11.40 -17.17 -18.88
CA SER A 86 11.86 -17.09 -20.27
C SER A 86 13.15 -16.28 -20.37
N ILE A 87 14.12 -16.86 -21.05
CA ILE A 87 15.49 -16.38 -21.25
C ILE A 87 15.54 -15.68 -22.61
N THR A 88 15.95 -14.42 -22.66
CA THR A 88 16.59 -13.86 -23.87
C THR A 88 17.48 -12.69 -23.50
N SER A 89 18.68 -12.74 -24.06
CA SER A 89 19.87 -11.96 -23.72
C SER A 89 20.24 -10.94 -24.80
N SER A 90 20.87 -9.84 -24.35
CA SER A 90 21.85 -8.98 -25.05
C SER A 90 21.33 -7.77 -25.87
N PRO A 91 22.17 -6.75 -26.15
CA PRO A 91 23.15 -6.09 -25.29
C PRO A 91 23.08 -4.53 -25.30
N LYS A 92 23.79 -3.94 -24.34
CA LYS A 92 24.07 -2.51 -24.06
C LYS A 92 24.68 -1.74 -25.26
N PRO A 93 24.47 -0.41 -25.32
CA PRO A 93 25.57 0.48 -25.67
C PRO A 93 25.82 1.58 -24.64
N SER A 94 27.09 1.72 -24.32
CA SER A 94 27.76 2.80 -23.62
C SER A 94 27.84 4.07 -24.47
N HIS A 95 27.52 5.24 -23.91
CA HIS A 95 28.15 6.49 -24.35
C HIS A 95 28.42 7.42 -23.17
N THR A 96 29.71 7.57 -22.91
CA THR A 96 30.34 8.66 -22.16
C THR A 96 30.30 9.95 -22.97
N CYS A 97 30.08 11.09 -22.31
CA CYS A 97 30.87 12.31 -22.55
C CYS A 97 30.54 13.40 -21.51
N ARG A 98 31.61 13.95 -20.91
CA ARG A 98 31.64 15.15 -20.05
C ARG A 98 32.39 16.27 -20.83
N PRO A 99 32.61 17.49 -20.31
CA PRO A 99 31.93 18.71 -20.78
C PRO A 99 32.92 19.76 -21.34
N LYS A 100 32.41 20.87 -21.90
CA LYS A 100 33.19 22.12 -21.95
C LYS A 100 32.33 23.39 -21.88
N ARG A 101 32.89 24.37 -21.17
CA ARG A 101 32.32 25.64 -20.69
C ARG A 101 32.63 26.83 -21.64
N THR A 102 31.66 27.76 -21.73
CA THR A 102 31.74 29.28 -21.70
C THR A 102 32.51 30.07 -22.78
N PRO A 103 32.39 31.44 -22.89
CA PRO A 103 31.46 32.44 -22.29
C PRO A 103 30.96 33.57 -23.26
N SER A 104 30.20 34.53 -22.68
CA SER A 104 29.99 35.97 -23.05
C SER A 104 29.01 36.29 -24.19
N SER A 105 28.21 37.38 -24.19
CA SER A 105 28.11 38.59 -23.35
C SER A 105 26.82 39.37 -23.72
N ASN A 106 26.21 40.06 -22.75
CA ASN A 106 25.20 41.14 -22.89
C ASN A 106 25.80 42.41 -23.55
N PRO A 107 25.09 43.53 -23.87
CA PRO A 107 23.82 44.10 -23.32
C PRO A 107 22.85 44.60 -24.44
N SER A 108 21.67 45.22 -24.29
CA SER A 108 21.28 46.37 -23.47
C SER A 108 19.76 46.67 -23.57
N THR A 109 19.18 47.07 -22.43
CA THR A 109 18.10 48.07 -22.19
C THR A 109 17.09 48.47 -23.28
N THR A 110 15.78 48.43 -22.98
CA THR A 110 14.93 49.66 -22.92
C THR A 110 13.63 49.49 -22.11
N LYS A 111 13.48 50.42 -21.16
CA LYS A 111 12.31 51.04 -20.50
C LYS A 111 10.88 50.47 -20.61
N GLN A 112 10.31 50.34 -19.42
CA GLN A 112 8.91 50.40 -18.99
C GLN A 112 8.14 51.63 -19.55
N PRO A 113 6.80 51.59 -19.59
CA PRO A 113 6.05 52.37 -18.59
C PRO A 113 4.86 51.64 -17.95
N THR A 114 4.64 52.02 -16.70
CA THR A 114 3.59 51.63 -15.75
C THR A 114 2.28 52.36 -16.05
N LEU A 115 1.15 51.67 -15.93
CA LEU A 115 -0.14 52.24 -15.53
C LEU A 115 -0.85 51.27 -14.57
N SER A 116 -1.27 51.79 -13.42
CA SER A 116 -2.14 51.15 -12.41
C SER A 116 -3.56 51.76 -12.53
N PRO A 117 -4.52 51.45 -11.63
CA PRO A 117 -5.17 50.17 -11.36
C PRO A 117 -6.69 50.25 -11.64
N THR A 118 -7.35 49.14 -11.97
CA THR A 118 -8.83 49.09 -12.01
C THR A 118 -9.36 48.18 -10.91
N THR A 119 -10.20 48.77 -10.08
CA THR A 119 -10.92 48.19 -8.95
C THR A 119 -12.00 47.18 -9.36
N SER A 120 -12.09 46.14 -8.52
CA SER A 120 -13.30 45.44 -8.07
C SER A 120 -14.09 44.60 -9.09
N LEU A 121 -14.15 43.29 -8.83
CA LEU A 121 -15.41 42.57 -8.60
C LEU A 121 -15.11 41.28 -7.83
N LYS A 122 -15.65 41.21 -6.61
CA LYS A 122 -15.67 40.08 -5.70
C LYS A 122 -16.62 39.00 -6.25
N PRO A 123 -16.21 37.73 -6.44
CA PRO A 123 -17.15 36.66 -6.73
C PRO A 123 -17.95 36.33 -5.47
N THR A 124 -19.27 36.43 -5.59
CA THR A 124 -20.26 35.95 -4.61
C THR A 124 -20.22 34.41 -4.58
N PRO A 125 -20.26 33.75 -3.40
CA PRO A 125 -20.37 32.30 -3.34
C PRO A 125 -21.79 31.87 -3.73
N THR A 126 -21.90 31.10 -4.81
CA THR A 126 -23.14 30.43 -5.21
C THR A 126 -23.38 29.27 -4.25
N SER A 127 -24.46 29.36 -3.47
CA SER A 127 -24.95 28.30 -2.59
C SER A 127 -25.51 27.14 -3.42
N SER A 128 -24.85 25.98 -3.38
CA SER A 128 -25.42 24.68 -3.77
C SER A 128 -26.05 23.98 -2.54
N PRO A 129 -27.00 23.05 -2.73
CA PRO A 129 -27.96 22.68 -1.71
C PRO A 129 -27.43 21.68 -0.68
N ASN A 130 -27.57 22.05 0.60
CA ASN A 130 -27.74 21.21 1.79
C ASN A 130 -27.22 19.75 1.72
N THR A 131 -25.96 19.58 2.10
CA THR A 131 -25.49 18.32 2.71
C THR A 131 -25.81 18.38 4.22
N PRO A 132 -26.41 17.36 4.84
CA PRO A 132 -26.64 17.34 6.28
C PRO A 132 -25.31 17.49 7.04
N PRO A 133 -25.26 18.26 8.14
CA PRO A 133 -24.07 18.31 8.99
C PRO A 133 -23.75 16.91 9.52
N SER A 134 -22.47 16.53 9.41
CA SER A 134 -21.97 15.26 9.94
C SER A 134 -22.35 15.10 11.42
N PRO A 135 -22.71 13.88 11.87
CA PRO A 135 -23.07 13.64 13.26
C PRO A 135 -21.96 14.11 14.21
N PRO A 136 -22.28 14.75 15.34
CA PRO A 136 -21.28 15.15 16.31
C PRO A 136 -20.66 13.90 16.94
N GLY A 137 -19.34 13.71 16.80
CA GLY A 137 -18.60 12.72 17.57
C GLY A 137 -17.46 11.98 16.85
N LYS A 138 -17.28 12.16 15.55
CA LYS A 138 -16.12 11.62 14.82
C LYS A 138 -15.57 12.71 13.89
N SER A 139 -14.26 12.92 13.87
CA SER A 139 -13.52 13.84 13.00
C SER A 139 -12.27 13.11 12.46
N GLY A 140 -11.70 13.56 11.34
CA GLY A 140 -10.53 12.92 10.73
C GLY A 140 -10.83 11.60 10.00
N LEU A 141 -9.80 10.76 9.86
CA LEU A 141 -9.80 9.58 8.97
C LEU A 141 -11.02 8.65 9.15
N THR A 142 -11.45 8.38 10.38
CA THR A 142 -12.51 7.40 10.66
C THR A 142 -13.89 7.81 10.17
N ASN A 143 -14.10 9.09 9.83
CA ASN A 143 -15.32 9.56 9.16
C ASN A 143 -15.41 9.15 7.70
N ILE A 144 -14.25 8.99 7.06
CA ILE A 144 -14.15 8.79 5.62
C ILE A 144 -13.82 7.33 5.33
N LEU A 145 -12.88 6.75 6.09
CA LEU A 145 -12.44 5.37 5.95
C LEU A 145 -12.75 4.62 7.24
N SER A 146 -13.89 3.93 7.27
CA SER A 146 -14.22 3.00 8.36
C SER A 146 -13.37 1.73 8.30
N LYS A 147 -13.22 1.03 9.44
CA LYS A 147 -12.55 -0.29 9.51
C LYS A 147 -13.13 -1.28 8.51
N GLU A 148 -14.45 -1.32 8.46
CA GLU A 148 -15.24 -2.10 7.51
C GLU A 148 -14.89 -1.79 6.05
N LEU A 149 -14.84 -0.50 5.69
CA LEU A 149 -14.46 -0.10 4.34
C LEU A 149 -13.01 -0.50 4.05
N PHE A 150 -12.08 -0.23 4.96
CA PHE A 150 -10.66 -0.58 4.81
C PHE A 150 -10.47 -2.07 4.53
N LEU A 151 -11.11 -2.92 5.33
CA LEU A 151 -11.01 -4.37 5.18
C LEU A 151 -11.71 -4.89 3.92
N ARG A 152 -12.77 -4.20 3.48
CA ARG A 152 -13.43 -4.50 2.19
C ARG A 152 -12.54 -4.16 1.00
N ILE A 153 -11.81 -3.06 1.04
CA ILE A 153 -11.01 -2.59 -0.09
C ILE A 153 -9.61 -3.23 -0.16
N PHE A 154 -9.08 -3.71 0.97
CA PHE A 154 -7.83 -4.48 1.05
C PHE A 154 -8.03 -5.84 1.71
N PRO A 155 -8.76 -6.75 1.06
CA PRO A 155 -9.13 -8.02 1.67
C PRO A 155 -7.94 -8.98 1.92
N GLU A 156 -6.84 -8.76 1.21
CA GLU A 156 -5.61 -9.55 1.30
C GLU A 156 -4.48 -8.79 2.00
N ALA A 157 -4.78 -7.69 2.71
CA ALA A 157 -3.78 -6.94 3.45
C ALA A 157 -3.05 -7.86 4.45
N LEU A 158 -1.72 -7.77 4.49
CA LEU A 158 -0.94 -8.47 5.49
C LEU A 158 -1.33 -8.01 6.91
N PRO A 159 -1.28 -8.89 7.94
CA PRO A 159 -1.69 -8.54 9.30
C PRO A 159 -0.97 -7.31 9.88
N ILE A 160 0.27 -7.04 9.46
CA ILE A 160 1.06 -5.87 9.87
C ILE A 160 0.35 -4.53 9.54
N TYR A 161 -0.49 -4.51 8.51
CA TYR A 161 -1.29 -3.36 8.11
C TYR A 161 -2.60 -3.29 8.92
N ASN A 162 -2.45 -3.20 10.24
CA ASN A 162 -3.58 -3.15 11.16
C ASN A 162 -4.30 -1.79 11.10
N TYR A 163 -5.63 -1.79 10.95
CA TYR A 163 -6.42 -0.57 10.84
C TYR A 163 -6.42 0.29 12.11
N ASP A 164 -6.39 -0.31 13.30
CA ASP A 164 -6.43 0.44 14.55
C ASP A 164 -5.12 1.22 14.75
N ASN A 165 -3.98 0.64 14.32
CA ASN A 165 -2.70 1.35 14.24
C ASN A 165 -2.72 2.47 13.18
N LEU A 166 -3.33 2.25 12.01
CA LEU A 166 -3.51 3.32 11.02
C LEU A 166 -4.26 4.52 11.63
N VAL A 167 -5.34 4.27 12.36
CA VAL A 167 -6.11 5.33 13.03
C VAL A 167 -5.28 6.03 14.11
N ALA A 168 -4.61 5.27 14.99
CA ALA A 168 -3.78 5.84 16.05
C ALA A 168 -2.62 6.70 15.52
N ILE A 169 -2.02 6.33 14.39
CA ILE A 169 -0.98 7.12 13.74
C ILE A 169 -1.57 8.33 13.00
N ALA A 170 -2.74 8.19 12.38
CA ALA A 170 -3.43 9.32 11.74
C ALA A 170 -3.75 10.45 12.75
N GLU A 171 -4.04 10.11 14.01
CA GLU A 171 -4.25 11.10 15.09
C GLU A 171 -3.02 12.00 15.35
N LYS A 172 -1.82 11.57 14.94
CA LYS A 172 -0.61 12.40 15.03
C LYS A 172 -0.56 13.51 13.97
N TYR A 173 -1.42 13.43 12.95
CA TYR A 173 -1.56 14.38 11.85
C TYR A 173 -2.97 14.97 11.83
N PRO A 174 -3.30 15.90 12.75
CA PRO A 174 -4.69 16.33 13.01
C PRO A 174 -5.36 17.07 11.83
N GLU A 175 -4.59 17.51 10.83
CA GLU A 175 -5.10 18.13 9.60
C GLU A 175 -5.43 17.10 8.51
N PHE A 176 -4.86 15.89 8.58
CA PHE A 176 -5.12 14.81 7.62
C PHE A 176 -6.59 14.40 7.66
N ALA A 177 -7.25 14.47 6.50
CA ALA A 177 -8.67 14.18 6.34
C ALA A 177 -9.58 15.05 7.24
N ASN A 178 -9.15 16.28 7.54
CA ASN A 178 -9.80 17.17 8.49
C ASN A 178 -9.56 18.67 8.19
N THR A 179 -9.53 19.04 6.92
CA THR A 179 -9.30 20.44 6.47
C THR A 179 -10.50 21.35 6.65
N GLY A 180 -11.69 20.77 6.90
CA GLY A 180 -12.96 21.49 6.97
C GLY A 180 -13.72 21.55 5.63
N ASP A 181 -13.14 21.01 4.56
CA ASP A 181 -13.80 20.78 3.27
C ASP A 181 -13.92 19.27 3.02
N SER A 182 -15.16 18.76 3.04
CA SER A 182 -15.40 17.32 2.95
C SER A 182 -14.95 16.69 1.63
N ASP A 183 -14.93 17.45 0.54
CA ASP A 183 -14.50 16.95 -0.76
C ASP A 183 -12.98 16.91 -0.87
N VAL A 184 -12.29 17.91 -0.29
CA VAL A 184 -10.83 17.90 -0.13
C VAL A 184 -10.41 16.72 0.74
N ASP A 185 -11.06 16.52 1.89
CA ASP A 185 -10.74 15.46 2.84
C ASP A 185 -10.95 14.06 2.23
N ARG A 186 -12.06 13.84 1.51
CA ARG A 186 -12.31 12.57 0.79
C ARG A 186 -11.31 12.34 -0.33
N ARG A 187 -10.95 13.37 -1.10
CA ARG A 187 -9.92 13.25 -2.16
C ARG A 187 -8.55 12.95 -1.57
N GLU A 188 -8.20 13.56 -0.45
CA GLU A 188 -6.96 13.26 0.25
C GLU A 188 -6.90 11.79 0.67
N VAL A 189 -7.95 11.27 1.33
CA VAL A 189 -7.99 9.85 1.71
C VAL A 189 -7.97 8.94 0.49
N ALA A 190 -8.76 9.25 -0.55
CA ALA A 190 -8.74 8.49 -1.81
C ALA A 190 -7.34 8.44 -2.45
N ALA A 191 -6.62 9.56 -2.42
CA ALA A 191 -5.28 9.65 -2.97
C ALA A 191 -4.28 8.87 -2.12
N PHE A 192 -4.31 9.01 -0.79
CA PHE A 192 -3.49 8.19 0.11
C PHE A 192 -3.68 6.69 -0.17
N LEU A 193 -4.93 6.23 -0.23
CA LEU A 193 -5.27 4.85 -0.56
C LEU A 193 -4.80 4.45 -1.97
N GLY A 194 -4.95 5.33 -2.95
CA GLY A 194 -4.53 5.11 -4.33
C GLY A 194 -3.02 4.93 -4.47
N GLN A 195 -2.25 5.75 -3.75
CA GLN A 195 -0.79 5.68 -3.76
C GLN A 195 -0.31 4.40 -3.08
N ILE A 196 -0.75 4.11 -1.85
CA ILE A 196 -0.30 2.91 -1.13
C ILE A 196 -0.74 1.61 -1.83
N SER A 197 -1.89 1.62 -2.51
CA SER A 197 -2.37 0.49 -3.33
C SER A 197 -1.35 0.08 -4.37
N LEU A 198 -0.78 1.03 -5.14
CA LEU A 198 0.26 0.69 -6.11
C LEU A 198 1.56 0.27 -5.40
N GLU A 199 2.04 1.06 -4.43
CA GLU A 199 3.35 0.84 -3.82
C GLU A 199 3.46 -0.54 -3.13
N SER A 200 2.42 -0.93 -2.40
CA SER A 200 2.44 -2.14 -1.57
C SER A 200 1.74 -3.34 -2.22
N GLY A 201 1.25 -3.18 -3.46
CA GLY A 201 0.41 -4.18 -4.12
C GLY A 201 -0.85 -4.49 -3.33
N ASP A 202 -1.65 -3.46 -3.05
CA ASP A 202 -2.87 -3.53 -2.23
C ASP A 202 -2.60 -4.06 -0.81
N LEU A 203 -1.51 -3.61 -0.19
CA LEU A 203 -1.06 -4.00 1.15
C LEU A 203 -0.70 -5.48 1.30
N ARG A 204 -0.40 -6.17 0.18
CA ARG A 204 0.02 -7.58 0.17
C ARG A 204 1.52 -7.76 0.37
N TYR A 205 2.30 -6.68 0.23
CA TYR A 205 3.73 -6.68 0.43
C TYR A 205 4.13 -5.60 1.43
N VAL A 206 4.92 -5.97 2.43
CA VAL A 206 5.51 -5.03 3.41
C VAL A 206 6.95 -4.66 3.07
N GLU A 207 7.65 -5.50 2.31
CA GLU A 207 8.98 -5.22 1.79
C GLU A 207 8.97 -5.32 0.26
N GLU A 208 9.84 -4.54 -0.38
CA GLU A 208 10.07 -4.58 -1.81
C GLU A 208 10.38 -6.00 -2.28
N ILE A 209 9.79 -6.40 -3.40
CA ILE A 209 9.98 -7.74 -3.97
C ILE A 209 11.40 -7.89 -4.51
N ASN A 210 11.86 -6.91 -5.31
CA ASN A 210 13.19 -6.91 -5.92
C ASN A 210 14.16 -6.04 -5.14
N LYS A 211 14.59 -6.56 -3.99
CA LYS A 211 15.40 -5.80 -3.02
C LYS A 211 16.75 -5.39 -3.58
N SER A 212 17.12 -4.13 -3.32
CA SER A 212 18.49 -3.63 -3.50
C SER A 212 18.95 -2.86 -2.26
N THR A 213 20.25 -2.53 -2.19
CA THR A 213 20.77 -1.82 -1.02
C THR A 213 20.19 -0.42 -0.87
N MET A 214 19.84 0.26 -1.98
CA MET A 214 19.32 1.65 -1.99
C MET A 214 20.11 2.59 -1.07
N CYS A 215 21.44 2.57 -1.17
CA CYS A 215 22.33 3.40 -0.35
C CYS A 215 22.99 4.46 -1.23
N GLN A 216 22.79 5.71 -0.88
CA GLN A 216 23.54 6.85 -1.38
C GLN A 216 24.36 7.44 -0.23
N GLN A 217 25.55 6.87 -0.01
CA GLN A 217 26.46 7.27 1.07
C GLN A 217 26.85 8.75 0.96
N SER A 218 26.60 9.51 2.03
CA SER A 218 27.20 10.84 2.25
C SER A 218 27.51 11.05 3.74
N PRO A 219 28.27 12.11 4.12
CA PRO A 219 28.44 12.47 5.52
C PRO A 219 27.12 12.76 6.25
N GLU A 220 26.18 13.40 5.56
CA GLU A 220 24.86 13.75 6.09
C GLU A 220 23.91 12.55 6.13
N TYR A 221 24.07 11.62 5.20
CA TYR A 221 23.25 10.42 5.04
C TYR A 221 24.13 9.18 4.98
N PRO A 222 24.63 8.70 6.14
CA PRO A 222 25.44 7.49 6.18
C PRO A 222 24.60 6.24 5.90
N CYS A 223 25.25 5.19 5.43
CA CYS A 223 24.68 3.85 5.34
C CYS A 223 25.34 2.96 6.41
N ALA A 224 24.53 2.32 7.24
CA ALA A 224 25.01 1.40 8.24
C ALA A 224 25.52 0.10 7.59
N ALA A 225 26.62 -0.45 8.13
CA ALA A 225 27.21 -1.68 7.61
C ALA A 225 26.21 -2.85 7.64
N GLY A 226 26.08 -3.56 6.53
CA GLY A 226 25.17 -4.71 6.40
C GLY A 226 23.68 -4.34 6.31
N LYS A 227 23.32 -3.06 6.28
CA LYS A 227 21.93 -2.61 6.17
C LYS A 227 21.54 -2.27 4.73
N GLN A 228 20.25 -2.40 4.45
CA GLN A 228 19.64 -2.14 3.15
C GLN A 228 18.37 -1.32 3.32
N TYR A 229 18.16 -0.38 2.41
CA TYR A 229 17.10 0.62 2.46
C TYR A 229 16.12 0.48 1.29
N PHE A 230 15.88 -0.76 0.85
CA PHE A 230 14.79 -1.08 -0.08
C PHE A 230 13.42 -0.69 0.50
N GLY A 231 12.41 -0.70 -0.35
CA GLY A 231 11.05 -0.28 0.01
C GLY A 231 10.47 -1.04 1.20
N ARG A 232 9.97 -0.33 2.20
CA ARG A 232 9.18 -0.91 3.31
C ARG A 232 7.90 -0.13 3.60
N GLY A 233 6.89 -0.85 4.06
CA GLY A 233 5.60 -0.29 4.46
C GLY A 233 4.72 0.16 3.29
N PRO A 234 3.61 0.88 3.58
CA PRO A 234 2.55 1.17 2.62
C PRO A 234 3.01 2.07 1.48
N ILE A 235 3.94 3.00 1.75
CA ILE A 235 4.51 3.92 0.74
C ILE A 235 5.83 3.41 0.15
N GLN A 236 6.26 2.19 0.52
CA GLN A 236 7.56 1.62 0.14
C GLN A 236 8.73 2.58 0.39
N LEU A 237 8.83 3.07 1.64
CA LEU A 237 9.90 3.97 2.08
C LEU A 237 11.26 3.40 1.69
N SER A 238 11.99 4.14 0.85
CA SER A 238 13.22 3.68 0.20
C SER A 238 14.32 4.71 0.33
N TRP A 239 15.57 4.26 0.27
CA TRP A 239 16.81 5.02 0.39
C TRP A 239 17.20 5.48 1.80
N ASN A 240 18.50 5.35 2.11
CA ASN A 240 19.08 5.72 3.40
C ASN A 240 18.71 7.12 3.89
N TYR A 241 18.56 8.10 2.99
CA TYR A 241 18.17 9.45 3.37
C TYR A 241 16.75 9.55 3.92
N ASN A 242 15.79 8.83 3.30
CA ASN A 242 14.42 8.81 3.79
C ASN A 242 14.31 8.04 5.12
N TYR A 243 15.07 6.96 5.29
CA TYR A 243 15.12 6.27 6.59
C TYR A 243 15.74 7.15 7.68
N LYS A 244 16.77 7.95 7.37
CA LYS A 244 17.32 8.92 8.31
C LYS A 244 16.30 9.99 8.70
N ASP A 245 15.70 10.65 7.72
CA ASP A 245 14.77 11.76 7.97
C ASP A 245 13.50 11.27 8.70
N PHE A 246 12.97 10.10 8.32
CA PHE A 246 11.86 9.47 9.05
C PHE A 246 12.28 9.07 10.47
N GLY A 247 13.48 8.50 10.63
CA GLY A 247 14.05 8.13 11.92
C GLY A 247 14.17 9.32 12.87
N GLU A 248 14.60 10.48 12.36
CA GLU A 248 14.63 11.73 13.13
C GLU A 248 13.22 12.16 13.58
N ALA A 249 12.24 12.07 12.68
CA ALA A 249 10.84 12.42 12.99
C ALA A 249 10.24 11.54 14.10
N VAL A 250 10.58 10.25 14.13
CA VAL A 250 10.08 9.29 15.13
C VAL A 250 11.06 9.03 16.29
N LYS A 251 12.21 9.72 16.29
CA LYS A 251 13.29 9.59 17.30
C LYS A 251 13.84 8.17 17.44
N LEU A 252 14.02 7.48 16.31
CA LEU A 252 14.63 6.15 16.21
C LEU A 252 15.77 6.17 15.19
N ASP A 253 16.83 5.39 15.43
CA ASP A 253 17.89 5.19 14.44
C ASP A 253 17.45 4.16 13.39
N LEU A 254 16.64 4.61 12.43
CA LEU A 254 16.19 3.77 11.32
C LEU A 254 17.26 3.60 10.23
N VAL A 255 18.40 4.29 10.32
CA VAL A 255 19.56 4.00 9.48
C VAL A 255 20.23 2.71 9.93
N ALA A 256 20.35 2.50 11.25
CA ALA A 256 20.86 1.28 11.86
C ALA A 256 19.81 0.17 11.97
N SER A 257 18.52 0.50 12.02
CA SER A 257 17.43 -0.48 12.15
C SER A 257 16.29 -0.28 11.13
N PRO A 258 16.57 -0.27 9.82
CA PRO A 258 15.55 -0.02 8.79
C PRO A 258 14.45 -1.10 8.75
N GLU A 259 14.74 -2.32 9.19
CA GLU A 259 13.78 -3.42 9.30
C GLU A 259 12.59 -3.14 10.23
N LEU A 260 12.71 -2.17 11.15
CA LEU A 260 11.61 -1.81 12.05
C LEU A 260 10.39 -1.27 11.29
N VAL A 261 10.59 -0.61 10.16
CA VAL A 261 9.50 -0.09 9.31
C VAL A 261 8.60 -1.21 8.78
N ALA A 262 9.10 -2.44 8.67
CA ALA A 262 8.33 -3.60 8.20
C ALA A 262 7.84 -4.53 9.31
N THR A 263 8.26 -4.32 10.56
CA THR A 263 7.95 -5.24 11.67
C THR A 263 7.18 -4.59 12.82
N ASP A 264 7.20 -3.27 12.93
CA ASP A 264 6.45 -2.52 13.92
C ASP A 264 5.13 -1.97 13.34
N PHE A 265 4.03 -2.27 14.02
CA PHE A 265 2.67 -1.94 13.58
C PHE A 265 2.38 -0.43 13.54
N ASP A 266 3.10 0.37 14.32
CA ASP A 266 2.98 1.82 14.31
C ASP A 266 3.89 2.42 13.23
N LEU A 267 5.15 2.00 13.17
CA LEU A 267 6.12 2.54 12.21
C LEU A 267 5.75 2.24 10.75
N VAL A 268 5.11 1.10 10.48
CA VAL A 268 4.66 0.76 9.13
C VAL A 268 3.69 1.82 8.60
N TRP A 269 2.68 2.23 9.38
CA TRP A 269 1.75 3.29 8.99
C TRP A 269 2.34 4.67 9.10
N TRP A 270 3.15 4.91 10.13
CA TRP A 270 3.79 6.20 10.36
C TRP A 270 4.74 6.55 9.23
N SER A 271 5.41 5.58 8.59
CA SER A 271 6.25 5.85 7.42
C SER A 271 5.45 6.49 6.27
N ALA A 272 4.24 6.00 6.00
CA ALA A 272 3.39 6.50 4.93
C ALA A 272 2.73 7.84 5.27
N LEU A 273 2.21 7.99 6.49
CA LEU A 273 1.61 9.25 6.94
C LEU A 273 2.65 10.36 7.14
N TRP A 274 3.86 10.02 7.60
CA TRP A 274 4.99 10.95 7.60
C TRP A 274 5.33 11.38 6.17
N TYR A 275 5.52 10.44 5.24
CA TYR A 275 5.86 10.79 3.86
C TYR A 275 4.82 11.70 3.20
N LEU A 276 3.54 11.47 3.49
CA LEU A 276 2.43 12.30 3.03
C LEU A 276 2.52 13.74 3.53
N ASN A 277 2.91 13.94 4.79
CA ASN A 277 2.85 15.23 5.48
C ASN A 277 4.19 15.99 5.52
N ASP A 278 5.30 15.33 5.19
CA ASP A 278 6.66 15.89 5.29
C ASP A 278 6.96 16.92 4.19
N GLU A 279 7.74 17.94 4.53
CA GLU A 279 8.19 18.95 3.57
C GLU A 279 9.39 18.45 2.78
N ARG A 280 9.18 18.20 1.48
CA ARG A 280 10.23 17.70 0.59
C ARG A 280 10.63 18.76 -0.43
N TRP A 281 11.82 18.58 -1.00
CA TRP A 281 12.36 19.47 -2.03
C TRP A 281 11.44 19.68 -3.25
N ASN A 282 10.56 18.70 -3.53
CA ASN A 282 9.59 18.71 -4.62
C ASN A 282 8.15 18.94 -4.15
N GLY A 283 7.90 19.26 -2.88
CA GLY A 283 6.60 19.65 -2.33
C GLY A 283 6.16 18.81 -1.13
N ASN A 284 4.94 19.08 -0.67
CA ASN A 284 4.27 18.39 0.43
C ASN A 284 2.96 17.79 -0.12
N ILE A 285 2.73 16.49 0.04
CA ILE A 285 1.58 15.82 -0.58
C ILE A 285 0.27 16.25 0.09
N HIS A 286 0.22 16.23 1.43
CA HIS A 286 -0.94 16.66 2.21
C HIS A 286 -1.46 18.03 1.76
N LYS A 287 -0.55 19.00 1.57
CA LYS A 287 -0.91 20.37 1.18
C LYS A 287 -1.53 20.53 -0.20
N VAL A 288 -1.28 19.59 -1.11
CA VAL A 288 -1.67 19.75 -2.53
C VAL A 288 -2.70 18.72 -2.98
N VAL A 289 -2.75 17.54 -2.35
CA VAL A 289 -3.40 16.36 -2.92
C VAL A 289 -4.92 16.50 -3.07
N GLY A 290 -5.57 17.24 -2.18
CA GLY A 290 -7.01 17.49 -2.25
C GLY A 290 -7.43 18.58 -3.25
N LEU A 291 -6.47 19.31 -3.84
CA LEU A 291 -6.68 20.40 -4.81
C LEU A 291 -6.72 19.88 -6.27
N PRO A 292 -7.27 20.65 -7.22
CA PRO A 292 -7.19 20.31 -8.65
C PRO A 292 -5.74 20.09 -9.12
N GLY A 293 -5.47 18.96 -9.80
CA GLY A 293 -4.11 18.57 -10.19
C GLY A 293 -3.24 18.01 -9.04
N GLY A 294 -3.76 18.00 -7.81
CA GLY A 294 -3.07 17.53 -6.62
C GLY A 294 -2.62 16.08 -6.71
N PHE A 295 -3.43 15.21 -7.33
CA PHE A 295 -3.07 13.80 -7.50
C PHE A 295 -1.84 13.60 -8.40
N ALA A 296 -1.76 14.33 -9.52
CA ALA A 296 -0.59 14.28 -10.40
C ALA A 296 0.66 14.79 -9.68
N LYS A 297 0.52 15.85 -8.88
CA LYS A 297 1.59 16.40 -8.05
C LYS A 297 2.04 15.41 -6.97
N ALA A 298 1.13 14.69 -6.33
CA ALA A 298 1.45 13.62 -5.39
C ALA A 298 2.27 12.51 -6.05
N THR A 299 1.85 12.03 -7.22
CA THR A 299 2.61 11.04 -8.01
C THR A 299 4.00 11.56 -8.39
N HIS A 300 4.12 12.84 -8.74
CA HIS A 300 5.41 13.46 -9.00
C HIS A 300 6.31 13.52 -7.75
N ILE A 301 5.73 13.83 -6.58
CA ILE A 301 6.47 13.86 -5.31
C ILE A 301 7.00 12.47 -4.95
N ILE A 302 6.18 11.44 -5.15
CA ILE A 302 6.50 10.05 -4.82
C ILE A 302 7.52 9.47 -5.80
N ASN A 303 7.27 9.55 -7.11
CA ASN A 303 8.09 8.86 -8.10
C ASN A 303 8.23 9.60 -9.45
N GLY A 304 8.27 10.92 -9.42
CA GLY A 304 8.24 11.74 -10.63
C GLY A 304 9.38 11.51 -11.61
N GLY A 305 10.56 11.05 -11.14
CA GLY A 305 11.69 10.72 -12.01
C GLY A 305 11.45 9.49 -12.89
N LEU A 306 10.56 8.58 -12.49
CA LEU A 306 10.24 7.37 -13.24
C LEU A 306 8.87 7.41 -13.90
N GLU A 307 7.93 8.22 -13.40
CA GLU A 307 6.52 8.14 -13.81
C GLU A 307 5.98 9.40 -14.49
N CYS A 308 6.68 10.54 -14.41
CA CYS A 308 6.19 11.83 -14.91
C CYS A 308 7.01 12.39 -16.07
N GLY A 309 6.38 13.26 -16.87
CA GLY A 309 6.91 13.82 -18.12
C GLY A 309 6.30 13.18 -19.36
N VAL A 310 6.63 13.68 -20.55
CA VAL A 310 6.00 13.25 -21.81
C VAL A 310 6.30 11.80 -22.19
N ASN A 311 7.46 11.27 -21.77
CA ASN A 311 7.85 9.89 -22.04
C ASN A 311 8.70 9.29 -20.91
N PRO A 312 8.09 8.98 -19.75
CA PRO A 312 8.82 8.50 -18.60
C PRO A 312 9.15 7.01 -18.72
N PRO A 313 10.17 6.51 -17.99
CA PRO A 313 10.58 5.11 -18.03
C PRO A 313 9.50 4.11 -17.57
N ASN A 314 8.66 4.49 -16.61
CA ASN A 314 7.65 3.65 -15.99
C ASN A 314 6.24 4.24 -16.16
N ARG A 315 5.74 4.23 -17.41
CA ARG A 315 4.49 4.91 -17.77
C ARG A 315 3.24 4.26 -17.17
N ASP A 316 3.24 2.94 -17.02
CA ASP A 316 2.03 2.19 -16.65
C ASP A 316 1.72 2.24 -15.15
N SER A 317 2.72 2.58 -14.32
CA SER A 317 2.51 2.79 -12.89
C SER A 317 1.57 3.96 -12.63
N GLU A 318 1.77 5.11 -13.29
CA GLU A 318 0.87 6.26 -13.14
C GLU A 318 -0.57 5.91 -13.53
N LYS A 319 -0.77 5.15 -14.61
CA LYS A 319 -2.12 4.71 -15.03
C LYS A 319 -2.79 3.90 -13.93
N SER A 320 -2.02 3.03 -13.26
CA SER A 320 -2.50 2.22 -12.14
C SER A 320 -2.82 3.09 -10.92
N ARG A 321 -1.99 4.08 -10.59
CA ARG A 321 -2.27 5.08 -9.54
C ARG A 321 -3.58 5.82 -9.80
N ILE A 322 -3.77 6.32 -11.03
CA ILE A 322 -4.98 7.05 -11.43
C ILE A 322 -6.21 6.14 -11.36
N ALA A 323 -6.09 4.88 -11.78
CA ALA A 323 -7.19 3.92 -11.70
C ALA A 323 -7.60 3.63 -10.24
N SER A 324 -6.63 3.37 -9.35
CA SER A 324 -6.89 3.19 -7.92
C SER A 324 -7.49 4.45 -7.29
N PHE A 325 -6.96 5.63 -7.61
CA PHE A 325 -7.51 6.89 -7.11
C PHE A 325 -8.96 7.12 -7.51
N LYS A 326 -9.32 6.88 -8.79
CA LYS A 326 -10.70 6.97 -9.27
C LYS A 326 -11.61 5.98 -8.56
N LYS A 327 -11.17 4.72 -8.41
CA LYS A 327 -11.89 3.69 -7.66
C LYS A 327 -12.17 4.14 -6.22
N PHE A 328 -11.17 4.68 -5.52
CA PHE A 328 -11.36 5.13 -4.14
C PHE A 328 -12.19 6.41 -4.03
N CYS A 329 -12.08 7.33 -4.99
CA CYS A 329 -12.97 8.50 -5.07
C CYS A 329 -14.44 8.07 -5.21
N GLU A 330 -14.72 7.11 -6.09
CA GLU A 330 -16.06 6.55 -6.27
C GLU A 330 -16.59 5.91 -4.97
N LEU A 331 -15.78 5.08 -4.32
CA LEU A 331 -16.16 4.42 -3.06
C LEU A 331 -16.39 5.40 -1.90
N LEU A 332 -15.67 6.54 -1.91
CA LEU A 332 -15.80 7.58 -0.91
C LEU A 332 -16.82 8.67 -1.28
N GLY A 333 -17.47 8.55 -2.44
CA GLY A 333 -18.51 9.47 -2.88
C GLY A 333 -18.01 10.87 -3.22
N VAL A 334 -16.82 10.98 -3.83
CA VAL A 334 -16.23 12.26 -4.25
C VAL A 334 -15.80 12.21 -5.71
N ALA A 335 -15.90 13.32 -6.43
CA ALA A 335 -15.33 13.43 -7.77
C ALA A 335 -13.79 13.51 -7.69
N PRO A 336 -13.04 12.78 -8.54
CA PRO A 336 -11.57 12.80 -8.53
C PRO A 336 -10.98 14.15 -8.98
N GLY A 337 -11.77 14.97 -9.68
CA GLY A 337 -11.31 16.21 -10.29
C GLY A 337 -10.54 15.98 -11.59
N ASP A 338 -9.96 17.08 -12.09
CA ASP A 338 -9.22 17.11 -13.35
C ASP A 338 -7.69 17.08 -13.14
N ASN A 339 -6.94 17.01 -14.25
CA ASN A 339 -5.46 17.06 -14.27
C ASN A 339 -4.79 15.96 -13.43
N LEU A 340 -5.32 14.73 -13.54
CA LEU A 340 -4.85 13.57 -12.76
C LEU A 340 -3.49 13.02 -13.22
N SER A 341 -3.04 13.38 -14.43
CA SER A 341 -1.81 12.86 -15.00
C SER A 341 -0.68 13.89 -14.97
N CYS A 342 0.49 13.45 -14.54
CA CYS A 342 1.78 14.11 -14.67
C CYS A 342 2.55 13.71 -15.96
N GLN A 343 1.94 12.90 -16.85
CA GLN A 343 2.54 12.47 -18.13
C GLN A 343 2.25 13.39 -19.32
N THR A 344 1.95 14.66 -19.06
CA THR A 344 1.61 15.65 -20.09
C THR A 344 2.65 16.76 -20.16
N ALA A 345 2.71 17.46 -21.29
CA ALA A 345 3.53 18.67 -21.43
C ALA A 345 3.02 19.84 -20.57
N ASP A 346 1.73 19.79 -20.21
CA ASP A 346 1.07 20.83 -19.41
C ASP A 346 1.28 20.66 -17.91
N PHE A 347 1.68 19.46 -17.46
CA PHE A 347 2.02 19.24 -16.06
C PHE A 347 3.23 20.09 -15.66
N ARG A 348 3.01 21.01 -14.72
CA ARG A 348 4.07 21.88 -14.18
C ARG A 348 4.39 21.48 -12.76
N PRO A 349 5.51 20.77 -12.51
CA PRO A 349 5.88 20.30 -11.17
C PRO A 349 6.02 21.38 -10.11
N LYS A 350 6.16 22.65 -10.48
CA LYS A 350 6.33 23.79 -9.55
C LYS A 350 5.05 24.59 -9.32
N ALA A 351 3.98 24.28 -10.05
CA ALA A 351 2.67 24.84 -9.77
C ALA A 351 1.99 23.93 -8.75
N LEU A 352 1.35 24.51 -7.73
CA LEU A 352 0.83 23.88 -6.50
C LEU A 352 1.82 23.89 -5.33
#